data_AF-A0A8H4SNP3-F1
#
_entry.id   AF-A0A8H4SNP3-F1
#
_cell.length_a   1.000
_cell.length_b   1.000
_cell.length_c   1.000
_cell.angle_alpha   90.00
_cell.angle_beta   90.00
_cell.angle_gamma   90.00
#
_symmetry.space_group_name_H-M   'P 1'
#
loop_
_entity.id
_entity.type
_entity.pdbx_description
1 polymer ?
#
loop_
_entity_poly.entity_id
_entity_poly.type
_entity_poly.pdbx_seq_one_letter_code
_entity_poly.pdbx_strand_id
1 'polypeptide(L)'
;MAQSTKSKKPAPSTELSETTRAAIIKALENGDSAIIIAKDLRIARSTVYRTKTRFQERKDMASKPRPGRPSKMSDQTTRYIARLASKDDRPSWAAIAASVDGGLSTSTVCRVARVQCAQKKTQEKSPKKTLKKTQDKGSIPTVKKSTRKAVRGNDFEIAE
;
A
#
# COMPACT_ATOMS: atom_id res chain seq x y z
N MET A 1 17.55 -10.76 -52.69
CA MET A 1 16.28 -11.13 -52.02
C MET A 1 16.40 -10.84 -50.53
N ALA A 2 15.78 -9.76 -50.04
CA ALA A 2 15.89 -9.35 -48.64
C ALA A 2 15.00 -10.24 -47.77
N GLN A 3 15.60 -11.00 -46.86
CA GLN A 3 14.84 -11.82 -45.91
C GLN A 3 14.15 -10.90 -44.89
N SER A 4 12.82 -10.90 -44.93
CA SER A 4 11.96 -10.25 -43.94
C SER A 4 12.21 -10.86 -42.57
N THR A 5 12.89 -10.13 -41.67
CA THR A 5 13.01 -10.51 -40.27
C THR A 5 11.64 -10.33 -39.62
N LYS A 6 10.86 -11.42 -39.51
CA LYS A 6 9.61 -11.44 -38.75
C LYS A 6 9.86 -10.88 -37.35
N SER A 7 9.26 -9.73 -37.04
CA SER A 7 9.31 -9.13 -35.71
C SER A 7 8.69 -10.10 -34.70
N LYS A 8 9.51 -10.58 -33.76
CA LYS A 8 9.08 -11.48 -32.69
C LYS A 8 7.97 -10.79 -31.90
N LYS A 9 6.76 -11.37 -31.90
CA LYS A 9 5.66 -10.87 -31.05
C LYS A 9 6.14 -10.85 -29.59
N PRO A 10 5.92 -9.76 -28.84
CA PRO A 10 6.37 -9.69 -27.45
C PRO A 10 5.69 -10.80 -26.63
N ALA A 11 6.45 -11.41 -25.72
CA ALA A 11 5.98 -12.48 -24.86
C ALA A 11 4.73 -12.03 -24.06
N PRO A 12 3.77 -12.94 -23.80
CA PRO A 12 2.55 -12.57 -23.08
C PRO A 12 2.86 -12.17 -21.62
N SER A 13 2.24 -11.06 -21.19
CA SER A 13 2.01 -10.63 -19.79
C SER A 13 3.15 -9.99 -18.99
N THR A 14 4.22 -9.49 -19.61
CA THR A 14 5.22 -8.69 -18.87
C THR A 14 4.63 -7.31 -18.53
N GLU A 15 4.60 -6.97 -17.24
CA GLU A 15 4.20 -5.64 -16.78
C GLU A 15 5.12 -4.57 -17.41
N LEU A 16 4.56 -3.40 -17.77
CA LEU A 16 5.37 -2.30 -18.27
C LEU A 16 6.40 -1.86 -17.22
N SER A 17 7.63 -1.64 -17.65
CA SER A 17 8.67 -1.06 -16.81
C SER A 17 8.32 0.38 -16.39
N GLU A 18 8.87 0.83 -15.26
CA GLU A 18 8.63 2.18 -14.75
C GLU A 18 9.15 3.26 -15.71
N THR A 19 10.28 3.00 -16.37
CA THR A 19 10.87 3.92 -17.36
C THR A 19 9.97 4.06 -18.58
N THR A 20 9.37 2.96 -19.07
CA THR A 20 8.41 3.02 -20.17
C THR A 20 7.16 3.80 -19.78
N ARG A 21 6.64 3.64 -18.55
CA ARG A 21 5.50 4.42 -18.07
C ARG A 21 5.82 5.91 -17.94
N ALA A 22 7.01 6.25 -17.44
CA ALA A 22 7.47 7.63 -17.37
C ALA A 22 7.60 8.26 -18.77
N ALA A 23 8.11 7.52 -19.78
CA ALA A 23 8.18 7.98 -21.15
C ALA A 23 6.79 8.27 -21.75
N ILE A 24 5.79 7.41 -21.48
CA ILE A 24 4.40 7.64 -21.88
C ILE A 24 3.87 8.96 -21.31
N ILE A 25 4.04 9.19 -20.01
CA ILE A 25 3.51 10.38 -19.34
C ILE A 25 4.21 11.65 -19.86
N LYS A 26 5.53 11.64 -20.01
CA LYS A 26 6.28 12.77 -20.60
C LYS A 26 5.82 13.10 -22.02
N ALA A 27 5.63 12.10 -22.88
CA ALA A 27 5.15 12.32 -24.24
C ALA A 27 3.72 12.91 -24.26
N LEU A 28 2.84 12.44 -23.37
CA LEU A 28 1.51 13.03 -23.20
C LEU A 28 1.55 14.47 -22.69
N GLU A 29 2.48 14.80 -21.80
CA GLU A 29 2.70 16.17 -21.30
C GLU A 29 3.23 17.10 -22.39
N ASN A 30 4.04 16.57 -23.32
CA ASN A 30 4.51 17.29 -24.51
C ASN A 30 3.41 17.49 -25.57
N GLY A 31 2.22 16.90 -25.38
CA GLY A 31 1.09 17.03 -26.31
C GLY A 31 1.03 15.97 -27.40
N ASP A 32 1.88 14.94 -27.36
CA ASP A 32 1.86 13.88 -28.37
C ASP A 32 0.56 13.06 -28.32
N SER A 33 0.06 12.67 -29.49
CA SER A 33 -1.14 11.85 -29.55
C SER A 33 -0.88 10.42 -29.05
N ALA A 34 -1.84 9.84 -28.33
CA ALA A 34 -1.73 8.48 -27.83
C ALA A 34 -1.53 7.41 -28.93
N ILE A 35 -1.89 7.72 -30.18
CA ILE A 35 -1.66 6.85 -31.34
C ILE A 35 -0.18 6.82 -31.73
N ILE A 36 0.47 7.98 -31.75
CA ILE A 36 1.90 8.11 -32.06
C ILE A 36 2.72 7.41 -30.98
N ILE A 37 2.47 7.76 -29.71
CA ILE A 37 3.13 7.15 -28.54
C ILE A 37 3.01 5.62 -28.56
N ALA A 38 1.83 5.10 -28.89
CA ALA A 38 1.60 3.65 -28.96
C ALA A 38 2.42 2.97 -30.07
N LYS A 39 2.55 3.61 -31.23
CA LYS A 39 3.38 3.10 -32.34
C LYS A 39 4.86 3.13 -31.98
N ASP A 40 5.33 4.23 -31.42
CA ASP A 40 6.75 4.43 -31.08
C ASP A 40 7.22 3.47 -30.00
N LEU A 41 6.41 3.30 -28.95
CA LEU A 41 6.71 2.39 -27.83
C LEU A 41 6.25 0.95 -28.08
N ARG A 42 5.60 0.66 -29.22
CA ARG A 42 5.04 -0.66 -29.60
C ARG A 42 4.12 -1.26 -28.54
N ILE A 43 3.25 -0.42 -27.97
CA ILE A 43 2.27 -0.80 -26.95
C ILE A 43 0.85 -0.57 -27.46
N ALA A 44 -0.13 -1.25 -26.86
CA ALA A 44 -1.52 -1.01 -27.19
C ALA A 44 -1.94 0.41 -26.75
N ARG A 45 -2.75 1.08 -27.58
CA ARG A 45 -3.32 2.41 -27.28
C ARG A 45 -4.08 2.42 -25.94
N SER A 46 -4.78 1.34 -25.62
CA SER A 46 -5.48 1.16 -24.34
C SER A 46 -4.52 1.18 -23.14
N THR A 47 -3.29 0.71 -23.30
CA THR A 47 -2.25 0.73 -22.26
C THR A 47 -1.76 2.15 -21.98
N VAL A 48 -1.64 2.98 -23.01
CA VAL A 48 -1.31 4.42 -22.86
C VAL A 48 -2.36 5.11 -22.00
N TYR A 49 -3.64 4.95 -22.33
CA TYR A 49 -4.74 5.52 -21.54
C TYR A 49 -4.80 4.97 -20.11
N ARG A 50 -4.69 3.65 -19.93
CA ARG A 50 -4.65 3.03 -18.58
C ARG A 50 -3.50 3.58 -17.74
N THR A 51 -2.34 3.83 -18.36
CA THR A 51 -1.18 4.41 -17.68
C THR A 51 -1.47 5.86 -17.27
N LYS A 52 -2.05 6.67 -18.16
CA LYS A 52 -2.48 8.05 -17.87
C LYS A 52 -3.47 8.09 -16.70
N THR A 53 -4.55 7.31 -16.76
CA THR A 53 -5.58 7.27 -15.70
C THR A 53 -4.97 6.84 -14.36
N ARG A 54 -4.16 5.78 -14.35
CA ARG A 54 -3.49 5.31 -13.13
C ARG A 54 -2.54 6.35 -12.54
N PHE A 55 -1.81 7.07 -13.39
CA PHE A 55 -0.90 8.13 -12.95
C PHE A 55 -1.68 9.31 -12.34
N GLN A 56 -2.82 9.69 -12.92
CA GLN A 56 -3.68 10.73 -12.36
C GLN A 56 -4.24 10.36 -10.98
N GLU A 57 -4.62 9.09 -10.78
CA GLU A 57 -5.16 8.59 -9.51
C GLU A 57 -4.09 8.48 -8.40
N ARG A 58 -2.90 7.99 -8.75
CA ARG A 58 -1.90 7.55 -7.75
C ARG A 58 -0.62 8.35 -7.72
N LYS A 59 -0.33 9.12 -8.79
CA LYS A 59 0.91 9.89 -8.99
C LYS A 59 2.20 9.06 -8.85
N ASP A 60 2.12 7.75 -9.12
CA ASP A 60 3.24 6.82 -9.09
C ASP A 60 3.41 6.09 -10.44
N MET A 61 4.64 5.69 -10.74
CA MET A 61 4.97 4.91 -11.95
C MET A 61 5.14 3.41 -11.66
N ALA A 62 5.23 3.03 -10.38
CA ALA A 62 5.49 1.67 -9.94
C ALA A 62 4.32 0.72 -10.21
N SER A 63 4.62 -0.55 -10.46
CA SER A 63 3.57 -1.58 -10.50
C SER A 63 3.28 -2.04 -9.09
N LYS A 64 2.03 -1.93 -8.63
CA LYS A 64 1.65 -2.46 -7.32
C LYS A 64 1.71 -4.00 -7.35
N PRO A 65 2.18 -4.64 -6.27
CA PRO A 65 2.08 -6.09 -6.14
C PRO A 65 0.61 -6.49 -6.25
N ARG A 66 0.34 -7.57 -6.98
CA ARG A 66 -1.02 -8.09 -7.11
C ARG A 66 -1.45 -8.62 -5.74
N PRO A 67 -2.61 -8.21 -5.21
CA PRO A 67 -3.09 -8.79 -3.96
C PRO A 67 -3.28 -10.29 -4.17
N GLY A 68 -2.65 -11.08 -3.29
CA GLY A 68 -2.84 -12.53 -3.28
C GLY A 68 -4.24 -12.90 -2.77
N ARG A 69 -4.54 -14.19 -2.80
CA ARG A 69 -5.76 -14.71 -2.17
C ARG A 69 -5.72 -14.42 -0.66
N PRO A 70 -6.79 -13.86 -0.07
CA PRO A 70 -6.84 -13.70 1.38
C PRO A 70 -6.69 -15.05 2.09
N SER A 71 -6.05 -15.02 3.25
CA SER A 71 -5.90 -16.21 4.11
C SER A 71 -7.27 -16.68 4.57
N LYS A 72 -7.48 -18.00 4.60
CA LYS A 72 -8.67 -18.61 5.21
C LYS A 72 -8.62 -18.61 6.75
N MET A 73 -7.42 -18.46 7.32
CA MET A 73 -7.24 -18.47 8.77
C MET A 73 -7.33 -17.06 9.31
N SER A 74 -7.94 -16.92 10.48
CA SER A 74 -7.95 -15.67 11.23
C SER A 74 -6.56 -15.36 11.81
N ASP A 75 -6.31 -14.07 12.06
CA ASP A 75 -5.12 -13.63 12.78
C ASP A 75 -5.10 -14.17 14.23
N GLN A 76 -6.26 -14.36 14.84
CA GLN A 76 -6.38 -14.94 16.18
C GLN A 76 -5.84 -16.37 16.22
N THR A 77 -6.28 -17.21 15.29
CA THR A 77 -5.82 -18.59 15.15
C THR A 77 -4.31 -18.64 14.90
N THR A 78 -3.82 -17.75 14.04
CA THR A 78 -2.39 -17.63 13.71
C THR A 78 -1.56 -17.30 14.97
N ARG A 79 -2.03 -16.33 15.78
CA ARG A 79 -1.39 -15.97 17.05
C ARG A 79 -1.44 -17.10 18.08
N TYR A 80 -2.56 -17.82 18.15
CA TYR A 80 -2.73 -18.93 19.07
C TYR A 80 -1.74 -20.07 18.76
N ILE A 81 -1.61 -20.46 17.49
CA ILE A 81 -0.61 -21.44 17.03
C ILE A 81 0.81 -21.01 17.41
N ALA A 82 1.16 -19.74 17.16
CA ALA A 82 2.49 -19.23 17.48
C ALA A 82 2.80 -19.27 18.98
N ARG A 83 1.81 -19.01 19.85
CA ARG A 83 1.97 -19.10 21.30
C ARG A 83 2.20 -20.53 21.77
N LEU A 84 1.40 -21.48 21.27
CA LEU A 84 1.55 -22.89 21.63
C LEU A 84 2.92 -23.42 21.18
N ALA A 85 3.35 -23.09 19.96
CA ALA A 85 4.66 -23.49 19.44
C ALA A 85 5.84 -22.85 20.18
N SER A 86 5.63 -21.75 20.91
CA SER A 86 6.69 -21.08 21.68
C SER A 86 6.78 -21.56 23.13
N LYS A 87 5.80 -22.33 23.61
CA LYS A 87 5.77 -22.82 25.00
C LYS A 87 6.76 -23.97 25.22
N ASP A 88 6.94 -24.81 24.21
CA ASP A 88 7.79 -25.99 24.25
C ASP A 88 8.96 -25.83 23.26
N ASP A 89 10.17 -26.25 23.63
CA ASP A 89 11.34 -26.23 22.72
C ASP A 89 11.17 -27.22 21.54
N ARG A 90 10.35 -28.25 21.74
CA ARG A 90 10.05 -29.31 20.76
C ARG A 90 8.55 -29.57 20.69
N PRO A 91 7.77 -28.66 20.08
CA PRO A 91 6.32 -28.78 20.05
C PRO A 91 5.86 -29.97 19.21
N SER A 92 4.90 -30.73 19.74
CA SER A 92 4.20 -31.75 18.95
C SER A 92 3.16 -31.08 18.04
N TRP A 93 3.42 -31.08 16.73
CA TRP A 93 2.52 -30.45 15.75
C TRP A 93 1.14 -31.08 15.71
N ALA A 94 1.03 -32.38 15.99
CA ALA A 94 -0.24 -33.08 16.08
C ALA A 94 -1.07 -32.61 17.28
N ALA A 95 -0.42 -32.43 18.44
CA ALA A 95 -1.08 -31.91 19.63
C ALA A 95 -1.55 -30.46 19.41
N ILE A 96 -0.72 -29.62 18.79
CA ILE A 96 -1.12 -28.24 18.46
C ILE A 96 -2.29 -28.24 17.47
N ALA A 97 -2.24 -29.08 16.42
CA ALA A 97 -3.35 -29.17 15.46
C ALA A 97 -4.66 -29.62 16.13
N ALA A 98 -4.60 -30.56 17.07
CA ALA A 98 -5.77 -30.99 17.84
C ALA A 98 -6.32 -29.90 18.76
N SER A 99 -5.47 -29.02 19.29
CA SER A 99 -5.89 -27.91 20.16
C SER A 99 -6.47 -26.71 19.42
N VAL A 100 -6.30 -26.62 18.10
CA VAL A 100 -6.73 -25.47 17.30
C VAL A 100 -8.06 -25.78 16.64
N ASP A 101 -9.07 -24.97 16.96
CA ASP A 101 -10.39 -25.07 16.33
C ASP A 101 -10.30 -24.90 14.80
N GLY A 102 -11.01 -25.75 14.06
CA GLY A 102 -11.13 -25.65 12.60
C GLY A 102 -10.40 -26.73 11.79
N GLY A 103 -9.97 -27.83 12.42
CA GLY A 103 -9.49 -29.02 11.69
C GLY A 103 -8.28 -28.76 10.80
N LEU A 104 -7.34 -27.94 11.28
CA LEU A 104 -6.15 -27.59 10.50
C LEU A 104 -5.21 -28.79 10.37
N SER A 105 -4.65 -28.97 9.18
CA SER A 105 -3.62 -29.98 8.98
C SER A 105 -2.35 -29.66 9.79
N THR A 106 -1.65 -30.71 10.24
CA THR A 106 -0.35 -30.60 10.92
C THR A 106 0.66 -29.80 10.11
N SER A 107 0.65 -29.96 8.78
CA SER A 107 1.49 -29.21 7.84
C SER A 107 1.18 -27.72 7.82
N THR A 108 -0.10 -27.35 7.89
CA THR A 108 -0.52 -25.95 7.99
C THR A 108 -0.02 -25.32 9.28
N VAL A 109 -0.20 -26.01 10.40
CA VAL A 109 0.24 -25.55 11.73
C VAL A 109 1.76 -25.37 11.77
N CYS A 110 2.52 -26.36 11.29
CA CYS A 110 3.97 -26.30 11.24
C CYS A 110 4.46 -25.14 10.36
N ARG A 111 3.88 -24.96 9.17
CA ARG A 111 4.21 -23.85 8.26
C ARG A 111 3.95 -22.49 8.93
N VAL A 112 2.80 -22.33 9.57
CA VAL A 112 2.42 -21.08 10.24
C VAL A 112 3.37 -20.75 11.38
N ALA A 113 3.65 -21.73 12.25
CA ALA A 113 4.57 -21.55 13.36
C ALA A 113 5.97 -21.12 12.86
N ARG A 114 6.49 -21.79 11.83
CA ARG A 114 7.79 -21.44 11.23
C ARG A 114 7.83 -20.02 10.66
N VAL A 115 6.80 -19.62 9.92
CA VAL A 115 6.70 -18.25 9.35
C VAL A 115 6.67 -17.21 10.46
N GLN A 116 5.89 -17.45 11.52
CA GLN A 116 5.79 -16.53 12.67
C GLN A 116 7.10 -16.44 13.46
N CYS A 117 7.77 -17.57 13.73
CA CYS A 117 9.06 -17.57 14.39
C CYS A 117 10.15 -16.87 13.55
N ALA A 118 10.14 -17.04 12.22
CA ALA A 118 11.06 -16.35 11.33
C ALA A 118 10.82 -14.82 11.35
N GLN A 119 9.56 -14.39 11.30
CA GLN A 119 9.20 -12.98 11.40
C GLN A 119 9.66 -12.37 12.73
N LYS A 120 9.46 -13.06 13.87
CA LYS A 120 9.92 -12.60 15.18
C LYS A 120 11.43 -12.36 15.21
N LYS A 121 12.22 -13.30 14.69
CA LYS A 121 13.69 -13.18 14.59
C LYS A 121 14.12 -11.98 13.72
N THR A 122 13.38 -11.68 12.66
CA THR A 122 13.65 -10.49 11.82
C THR A 122 13.32 -9.19 12.55
N GLN A 123 12.23 -9.15 13.32
CA GLN A 123 11.85 -7.97 14.11
C GLN A 123 12.87 -7.66 15.21
N GLU A 124 13.37 -8.67 15.91
CA GLU A 124 14.39 -8.51 16.97
C GLU A 124 15.72 -7.94 16.43
N LYS A 125 16.05 -8.24 15.18
CA LYS A 125 17.27 -7.74 14.50
C LYS A 125 17.11 -6.35 13.87
N SER A 126 15.89 -5.82 13.84
CA SER A 126 15.62 -4.50 13.26
C SER A 126 16.09 -3.41 14.23
N PRO A 127 16.78 -2.34 13.78
CA PRO A 127 17.18 -1.26 14.67
C PRO A 127 15.92 -0.66 15.31
N LYS A 128 15.88 -0.64 16.65
CA LYS A 128 14.77 -0.03 17.40
C LYS A 128 14.59 1.40 16.88
N LYS A 129 13.42 1.70 16.32
CA LYS A 129 13.07 3.07 15.91
C LYS A 129 13.10 3.95 17.15
N THR A 130 14.20 4.66 17.39
CA THR A 130 14.25 5.72 18.38
C THR A 130 13.23 6.77 17.94
N LEU A 131 12.17 6.96 18.73
CA LEU A 131 11.29 8.12 18.58
C LEU A 131 12.16 9.37 18.70
N LYS A 132 12.49 9.99 17.56
CA LYS A 132 13.06 11.35 17.59
C LYS A 132 11.97 12.25 18.15
N LYS A 133 12.15 12.66 19.41
CA LYS A 133 11.36 13.70 20.07
C LYS A 133 11.45 14.96 19.20
N THR A 134 10.46 15.22 18.37
CA THR A 134 10.34 16.49 17.66
C THR A 134 10.21 17.57 18.70
N GLN A 135 11.20 18.45 18.79
CA GLN A 135 11.11 19.65 19.61
C GLN A 135 10.01 20.53 19.01
N ASP A 136 8.95 20.71 19.79
CA ASP A 136 7.88 21.65 19.55
C ASP A 136 8.44 23.07 19.58
N LYS A 137 8.78 23.61 18.40
CA LYS A 137 9.03 25.04 18.20
C LYS A 137 7.80 25.63 17.53
N GLY A 138 6.80 25.95 18.34
CA GLY A 138 5.54 26.50 17.86
C GLY A 138 4.69 27.09 18.99
N SER A 139 5.24 28.08 19.70
CA SER A 139 4.49 28.95 20.60
C SER A 139 3.28 29.55 19.88
N ILE A 140 2.07 29.04 20.13
CA ILE A 140 0.82 29.64 19.68
C ILE A 140 0.63 30.94 20.49
N PRO A 141 0.63 32.14 19.90
CA PRO A 141 0.29 33.34 20.65
C PRO A 141 -1.19 33.30 21.03
N THR A 142 -1.47 33.19 22.33
CA THR A 142 -2.81 33.33 22.90
C THR A 142 -3.33 34.75 22.64
N VAL A 143 -4.33 34.88 21.76
CA VAL A 143 -5.09 36.12 21.58
C VAL A 143 -5.88 36.39 22.86
N LYS A 144 -5.53 37.47 23.58
CA LYS A 144 -6.29 37.94 24.74
C LYS A 144 -7.72 38.27 24.28
N LYS A 145 -8.71 37.57 24.84
CA LYS A 145 -10.13 37.88 24.65
C LYS A 145 -10.39 39.29 25.21
N SER A 146 -10.56 40.26 24.33
CA SER A 146 -11.12 41.57 24.67
C SER A 146 -12.56 41.38 25.14
N THR A 147 -12.81 41.58 26.42
CA THR A 147 -14.16 41.64 26.99
C THR A 147 -14.92 42.81 26.33
N ARG A 148 -15.95 42.50 25.53
CA ARG A 148 -16.90 43.51 25.05
C ARG A 148 -17.62 44.10 26.26
N LYS A 149 -17.38 45.38 26.53
CA LYS A 149 -18.13 46.18 27.50
C LYS A 149 -19.56 46.34 26.96
N ALA A 150 -20.54 45.84 27.72
CA ALA A 150 -21.95 46.01 27.41
C ALA A 150 -22.31 47.51 27.49
N VAL A 151 -22.74 48.09 26.37
CA VAL A 151 -23.47 49.36 26.35
C VAL A 151 -24.94 48.99 26.18
N ARG A 152 -25.70 49.21 27.25
CA ARG A 152 -27.17 49.25 27.22
C ARG A 152 -27.57 50.55 26.52
N GLY A 153 -28.45 50.44 25.54
CA GLY A 153 -29.08 51.56 24.86
C GLY A 153 -30.29 51.03 24.10
N ASN A 154 -31.42 51.03 24.82
CA ASN A 154 -32.75 50.96 24.23
C ASN A 154 -32.99 52.20 23.36
N ASP A 155 -34.07 52.14 22.58
CA ASP A 155 -34.76 53.24 21.89
C ASP A 155 -34.60 53.17 20.37
N PHE A 156 -35.45 52.36 19.74
CA PHE A 156 -35.88 52.64 18.37
C PHE A 156 -37.42 52.59 18.35
N GLU A 157 -37.97 53.80 18.43
CA GLU A 157 -39.36 54.13 18.13
C GLU A 157 -39.71 53.63 16.72
N ILE A 158 -40.85 52.95 16.60
CA ILE A 158 -41.50 52.67 15.32
C ILE A 158 -42.59 53.76 15.19
N ALA A 159 -42.38 54.71 14.29
CA ALA A 159 -43.40 55.64 13.84
C ALA A 159 -43.68 55.39 12.36
N GLU A 160 -44.96 55.07 12.12
CA GLU A 160 -45.80 55.11 10.90
C GLU A 160 -45.19 54.86 9.51
#